data_AF-A0A960X1R8-F1
#
_entry.id   AF-A0A960X1R8-F1
#
_cell.length_a   1.000
_cell.length_b   1.000
_cell.length_c   1.000
_cell.angle_alpha   90.00
_cell.angle_beta   90.00
_cell.angle_gamma   90.00
#
_symmetry.space_group_name_H-M   'P 1'
#
loop_
_entity.id
_entity.type
_entity.pdbx_description
1 polymer ?
#
loop_
_entity_poly.entity_id
_entity_poly.type
_entity_poly.pdbx_seq_one_letter_code
_entity_poly.pdbx_strand_id
1 'polypeptide(L)'
;MTPLTLNFIIDATVGQISVGSITDGVDTVNFTGWRNSWSKTNPATIFNGTYTKGTATLTVASAYHTFALTLPDGSPLIGDASVPQGDGFASFSIASTTGALKISGKTADGQVILFSTFVGPNGEVGVFKTLYTAANRGSLLGTLNIVAGVPAENNLLGGTVSWSRPAGLPATSKERIYKDGFGAANPISLAAVGGRYVAPVSPNVILGVNPATPDNASLVFTGANVESPSPSPDVNVSIIAGSKVSLPLAGGPLNLRKTSLVVSAAKGTISGKFTIVEADPLNPTKNITRTVAYQGLIVRDLTGQHGSGYFLLPQLPAVPGETSANTKILSGLMTFDTP
;
A
#
# COMPACT_ATOMS: atom_id res chain seq x y z
N MET A 1 21.24 -25.62 17.70
CA MET A 1 20.64 -25.15 16.43
C MET A 1 20.82 -26.26 15.43
N THR A 2 19.73 -26.76 14.85
CA THR A 2 19.79 -27.76 13.78
C THR A 2 20.38 -27.09 12.53
N PRO A 3 21.39 -27.70 11.86
CA PRO A 3 21.92 -27.13 10.62
C PRO A 3 20.82 -27.03 9.55
N LEU A 4 20.76 -25.90 8.86
CA LEU A 4 19.93 -25.77 7.66
C LEU A 4 20.73 -26.21 6.44
N THR A 5 20.16 -27.13 5.66
CA THR A 5 20.71 -27.57 4.38
C THR A 5 20.02 -26.84 3.24
N LEU A 6 20.81 -26.18 2.41
CA LEU A 6 20.37 -25.43 1.23
C LEU A 6 20.75 -26.21 -0.04
N ASN A 7 19.75 -26.59 -0.84
CA ASN A 7 19.96 -27.20 -2.15
C ASN A 7 19.30 -26.33 -3.22
N PHE A 8 19.98 -26.10 -4.34
CA PHE A 8 19.38 -25.42 -5.48
C PHE A 8 20.04 -25.77 -6.81
N ILE A 9 19.28 -25.64 -7.90
CA ILE A 9 19.75 -25.76 -9.28
C ILE A 9 19.64 -24.38 -9.95
N ILE A 10 20.72 -23.93 -10.56
CA ILE A 10 20.72 -22.73 -11.40
C ILE A 10 20.52 -23.15 -12.86
N ASP A 11 19.46 -22.66 -13.48
CA ASP A 11 19.32 -22.65 -14.93
C ASP A 11 20.15 -21.48 -15.49
N ALA A 12 21.29 -21.79 -16.11
CA ALA A 12 22.18 -20.77 -16.66
C ALA A 12 21.63 -20.09 -17.93
N THR A 13 20.67 -20.71 -18.61
CA THR A 13 20.05 -20.17 -19.83
C THR A 13 19.02 -19.11 -19.48
N VAL A 14 18.20 -19.36 -18.46
CA VAL A 14 17.14 -18.43 -18.02
C VAL A 14 17.65 -17.51 -16.89
N GLY A 15 18.73 -17.87 -16.21
CA GLY A 15 19.27 -17.12 -15.07
C GLY A 15 18.39 -17.23 -13.84
N GLN A 16 17.74 -18.37 -13.63
CA GLN A 16 16.80 -18.62 -12.55
C GLN A 16 17.20 -19.80 -11.68
N ILE A 17 16.75 -19.80 -10.43
CA ILE A 17 16.74 -21.00 -9.58
C ILE A 17 15.42 -21.71 -9.87
N SER A 18 15.50 -22.84 -10.58
CA SER A 18 14.34 -23.62 -11.02
C SER A 18 13.85 -24.59 -9.95
N VAL A 19 14.75 -25.06 -9.09
CA VAL A 19 14.47 -25.90 -7.93
C VAL A 19 15.36 -25.44 -6.79
N GLY A 20 14.77 -24.93 -5.71
CA GLY A 20 15.47 -24.54 -4.49
C GLY A 20 14.75 -25.06 -3.26
N SER A 21 15.48 -25.57 -2.29
CA SER A 21 14.93 -26.05 -1.01
C SER A 21 15.84 -25.71 0.16
N ILE A 22 15.25 -25.36 1.30
CA ILE A 22 15.91 -25.25 2.61
C ILE A 22 15.26 -26.27 3.53
N THR A 23 16.05 -27.09 4.21
CA THR A 23 15.54 -28.08 5.17
C THR A 23 16.38 -28.13 6.44
N ASP A 24 15.75 -28.35 7.59
CA ASP A 24 16.41 -28.66 8.86
C ASP A 24 16.47 -30.18 9.15
N GLY A 25 16.07 -31.02 8.19
CA GLY A 25 15.95 -32.47 8.32
C GLY A 25 14.56 -32.96 8.75
N VAL A 26 13.66 -32.05 9.17
CA VAL A 26 12.26 -32.34 9.51
C VAL A 26 11.34 -31.60 8.56
N ASP A 27 11.48 -30.28 8.49
CA ASP A 27 10.70 -29.41 7.64
C ASP A 27 11.50 -29.04 6.39
N THR A 28 10.81 -28.87 5.27
CA THR A 28 11.41 -28.40 4.01
C THR A 28 10.56 -27.27 3.44
N VAL A 29 11.21 -26.16 3.11
CA VAL A 29 10.61 -25.05 2.37
C VAL A 29 11.27 -24.92 1.00
N ASN A 30 10.45 -24.79 -0.03
CA ASN A 30 10.91 -24.56 -1.39
C ASN A 30 11.02 -23.06 -1.69
N PHE A 31 11.92 -22.70 -2.57
CA PHE A 31 12.07 -21.33 -3.05
C PHE A 31 12.51 -21.29 -4.50
N THR A 32 12.24 -20.16 -5.14
CA THR A 32 12.73 -19.81 -6.47
C THR A 32 13.56 -18.54 -6.38
N GLY A 33 14.23 -18.18 -7.46
CA GLY A 33 15.04 -16.98 -7.52
C GLY A 33 15.43 -16.64 -8.94
N TRP A 34 15.91 -15.43 -9.16
CA TRP A 34 16.31 -14.93 -10.46
C TRP A 34 17.55 -14.06 -10.33
N ARG A 35 18.36 -14.05 -11.39
CA ARG A 35 19.57 -13.24 -11.50
C ARG A 35 19.25 -11.87 -12.08
N ASN A 36 19.98 -10.85 -11.62
CA ASN A 36 19.99 -9.58 -12.31
C ASN A 36 20.83 -9.70 -13.60
N SER A 37 20.17 -9.67 -14.76
CA SER A 37 20.79 -9.72 -16.09
C SER A 37 20.97 -8.34 -16.74
N TRP A 38 20.53 -7.27 -16.08
CA TRP A 38 20.47 -5.95 -16.67
C TRP A 38 21.84 -5.26 -16.68
N SER A 39 22.12 -4.58 -17.78
CA SER A 39 23.33 -3.79 -17.97
C SER A 39 23.09 -2.65 -18.96
N LYS A 40 24.12 -1.82 -19.20
CA LYS A 40 24.05 -0.78 -20.24
C LYS A 40 23.77 -1.35 -21.64
N THR A 41 24.22 -2.58 -21.93
CA THR A 41 24.04 -3.25 -23.22
C THR A 41 22.84 -4.20 -23.25
N ASN A 42 22.27 -4.51 -22.09
CA ASN A 42 21.01 -5.24 -21.93
C ASN A 42 20.11 -4.49 -20.94
N PRO A 43 19.49 -3.36 -21.35
CA PRO A 43 18.68 -2.55 -20.45
C PRO A 43 17.29 -3.15 -20.20
N ALA A 44 16.66 -2.78 -19.08
CA ALA A 44 15.29 -3.14 -18.70
C ALA A 44 14.22 -2.34 -19.48
N THR A 45 14.43 -2.12 -20.78
CA THR A 45 13.57 -1.30 -21.65
C THR A 45 12.14 -1.81 -21.74
N ILE A 46 11.93 -3.12 -21.63
CA ILE A 46 10.60 -3.75 -21.66
C ILE A 46 9.68 -3.23 -20.55
N PHE A 47 10.21 -2.91 -19.38
CA PHE A 47 9.44 -2.35 -18.25
C PHE A 47 9.46 -0.83 -18.23
N ASN A 48 10.51 -0.20 -18.77
CA ASN A 48 10.63 1.25 -18.77
C ASN A 48 9.90 1.92 -19.92
N GLY A 49 9.74 1.26 -21.06
CA GLY A 49 9.23 1.85 -22.29
C GLY A 49 10.21 2.80 -22.98
N THR A 50 9.76 3.35 -24.10
CA THR A 50 10.51 4.25 -24.96
C THR A 50 9.69 5.49 -25.34
N TYR A 51 10.35 6.59 -25.68
CA TYR A 51 9.74 7.80 -26.23
C TYR A 51 10.52 8.30 -27.44
N THR A 52 9.85 8.98 -28.37
CA THR A 52 10.48 9.53 -29.58
C THR A 52 10.85 11.00 -29.37
N LYS A 53 12.09 11.38 -29.70
CA LYS A 53 12.56 12.78 -29.75
C LYS A 53 13.17 13.05 -31.14
N GLY A 54 12.41 13.72 -32.00
CA GLY A 54 12.78 13.86 -33.42
C GLY A 54 12.65 12.51 -34.13
N THR A 55 13.74 12.01 -34.72
CA THR A 55 13.81 10.67 -35.35
C THR A 55 14.36 9.59 -34.43
N ALA A 56 14.82 9.95 -33.22
CA ALA A 56 15.42 9.00 -32.27
C ALA A 56 14.37 8.41 -31.32
N THR A 57 14.40 7.08 -31.16
CA THR A 57 13.66 6.37 -30.09
C THR A 57 14.58 6.22 -28.89
N LEU A 58 14.19 6.79 -27.76
CA LEU A 58 14.96 6.84 -26.51
C LEU A 58 14.27 6.04 -25.42
N THR A 59 15.04 5.41 -24.54
CA THR A 59 14.51 4.68 -23.38
C THR A 59 14.12 5.64 -22.27
N VAL A 60 12.98 5.39 -21.63
CA VAL A 60 12.60 6.11 -20.40
C VAL A 60 13.61 5.77 -19.30
N ALA A 61 14.32 6.78 -18.81
CA ALA A 61 15.40 6.59 -17.84
C ALA A 61 14.93 5.91 -16.54
N SER A 62 13.69 6.17 -16.13
CA SER A 62 13.11 5.61 -14.92
C SER A 62 11.59 5.49 -15.03
N ALA A 63 11.04 4.28 -14.86
CA ALA A 63 9.59 4.05 -14.86
C ALA A 63 9.08 3.87 -13.43
N TYR A 64 8.17 4.76 -13.03
CA TYR A 64 7.58 4.82 -11.70
C TYR A 64 6.35 3.91 -11.62
N HIS A 65 6.33 3.03 -10.64
CA HIS A 65 5.24 2.09 -10.38
C HIS A 65 4.68 2.33 -8.99
N THR A 66 3.36 2.24 -8.86
CA THR A 66 2.63 2.31 -7.59
C THR A 66 1.79 1.06 -7.43
N PHE A 67 1.65 0.58 -6.20
CA PHE A 67 0.81 -0.57 -5.88
C PHE A 67 0.27 -0.50 -4.46
N ALA A 68 -0.88 -1.13 -4.27
CA ALA A 68 -1.52 -1.37 -3.00
C ALA A 68 -1.20 -2.81 -2.52
N LEU A 69 -1.25 -3.00 -1.21
CA LEU A 69 -1.21 -4.29 -0.55
C LEU A 69 -2.55 -4.47 0.15
N THR A 70 -3.44 -5.23 -0.48
CA THR A 70 -4.84 -5.35 -0.11
C THR A 70 -5.13 -6.75 0.42
N LEU A 71 -6.16 -6.88 1.26
CA LEU A 71 -6.74 -8.20 1.49
C LEU A 71 -7.40 -8.67 0.18
N PRO A 72 -7.13 -9.89 -0.30
CA PRO A 72 -7.76 -10.39 -1.52
C PRO A 72 -9.30 -10.45 -1.38
N ASP A 73 -10.01 -10.23 -2.49
CA ASP A 73 -11.46 -10.39 -2.54
C ASP A 73 -11.89 -11.76 -2.00
N GLY A 74 -12.91 -11.75 -1.14
CA GLY A 74 -13.40 -12.98 -0.48
C GLY A 74 -12.52 -13.51 0.64
N SER A 75 -11.46 -12.80 1.03
CA SER A 75 -10.65 -13.14 2.20
C SER A 75 -11.54 -13.23 3.46
N PRO A 76 -11.42 -14.30 4.27
CA PRO A 76 -12.19 -14.45 5.51
C PRO A 76 -11.79 -13.44 6.59
N LEU A 77 -10.71 -12.68 6.37
CA LEU A 77 -10.21 -11.65 7.29
C LEU A 77 -10.86 -10.28 7.05
N ILE A 78 -11.65 -10.12 5.99
CA ILE A 78 -12.39 -8.88 5.74
C ILE A 78 -13.42 -8.69 6.87
N GLY A 79 -13.36 -7.54 7.55
CA GLY A 79 -14.17 -7.22 8.72
C GLY A 79 -13.60 -7.71 10.05
N ASP A 80 -12.50 -8.47 10.04
CA ASP A 80 -11.85 -8.92 11.28
C ASP A 80 -10.99 -7.81 11.90
N ALA A 81 -11.51 -7.19 12.97
CA ALA A 81 -10.82 -6.12 13.69
C ALA A 81 -9.49 -6.56 14.37
N SER A 82 -9.17 -7.86 14.40
CA SER A 82 -7.86 -8.36 14.89
C SER A 82 -6.73 -8.16 13.89
N VAL A 83 -7.04 -7.84 12.64
CA VAL A 83 -6.06 -7.55 11.59
C VAL A 83 -6.33 -6.21 10.90
N PRO A 84 -5.31 -5.58 10.30
CA PRO A 84 -5.48 -4.35 9.52
C PRO A 84 -6.47 -4.50 8.36
N GLN A 85 -7.46 -3.60 8.31
CA GLN A 85 -8.50 -3.60 7.27
C GLN A 85 -8.25 -2.56 6.16
N GLY A 86 -7.38 -1.59 6.39
CA GLY A 86 -6.96 -0.68 5.33
C GLY A 86 -5.92 -1.31 4.42
N ASP A 87 -5.61 -0.61 3.33
CA ASP A 87 -4.61 -1.06 2.37
C ASP A 87 -3.23 -0.50 2.70
N GLY A 88 -2.22 -1.37 2.67
CA GLY A 88 -0.85 -0.92 2.55
C GLY A 88 -0.61 -0.34 1.16
N PHE A 89 0.44 0.45 1.00
CA PHE A 89 0.82 0.98 -0.31
C PHE A 89 2.32 1.12 -0.43
N ALA A 90 2.84 1.02 -1.65
CA ALA A 90 4.22 1.28 -1.94
C ALA A 90 4.44 1.69 -3.40
N SER A 91 5.62 2.23 -3.64
CA SER A 91 6.06 2.62 -4.98
C SER A 91 7.55 2.40 -5.16
N PHE A 92 7.98 2.36 -6.42
CA PHE A 92 9.38 2.31 -6.79
C PHE A 92 9.57 2.83 -8.21
N SER A 93 10.81 3.19 -8.53
CA SER A 93 11.19 3.42 -9.93
C SER A 93 12.27 2.43 -10.35
N ILE A 94 12.17 1.95 -11.59
CA ILE A 94 13.14 1.00 -12.17
C ILE A 94 14.23 1.80 -12.88
N ALA A 95 15.49 1.61 -12.46
CA ALA A 95 16.64 2.14 -13.19
C ALA A 95 16.82 1.38 -14.51
N SER A 96 16.73 2.08 -15.65
CA SER A 96 16.67 1.43 -16.97
C SER A 96 17.88 0.55 -17.31
N THR A 97 19.07 0.88 -16.80
CA THR A 97 20.31 0.17 -17.15
C THR A 97 20.66 -0.97 -16.20
N THR A 98 20.17 -0.95 -14.97
CA THR A 98 20.57 -1.92 -13.93
C THR A 98 19.39 -2.74 -13.41
N GLY A 99 18.16 -2.38 -13.78
CA GLY A 99 16.93 -2.91 -13.19
C GLY A 99 16.80 -2.68 -11.68
N ALA A 100 17.73 -1.94 -11.08
CA ALA A 100 17.72 -1.68 -9.65
C ALA A 100 16.51 -0.81 -9.29
N LEU A 101 15.91 -1.10 -8.16
CA LEU A 101 14.77 -0.37 -7.65
C LEU A 101 14.80 -0.29 -6.12
N LYS A 102 14.16 0.75 -5.59
CA LYS A 102 13.99 0.95 -4.16
C LYS A 102 12.50 1.05 -3.87
N ILE A 103 11.99 0.08 -3.13
CA ILE A 103 10.59 0.07 -2.72
C ILE A 103 10.46 0.97 -1.50
N SER A 104 9.50 1.89 -1.55
CA SER A 104 9.17 2.82 -0.48
C SER A 104 7.66 2.91 -0.29
N GLY A 105 7.18 2.76 0.94
CA GLY A 105 5.76 2.72 1.24
C GLY A 105 5.47 2.51 2.72
N LYS A 106 4.23 2.14 3.03
CA LYS A 106 3.78 1.81 4.38
C LYS A 106 2.78 0.67 4.37
N THR A 107 2.82 -0.18 5.40
CA THR A 107 1.76 -1.16 5.68
C THR A 107 0.52 -0.46 6.24
N ALA A 108 -0.62 -1.17 6.25
CA ALA A 108 -1.88 -0.66 6.78
C ALA A 108 -1.88 -0.39 8.30
N ASP A 109 -0.89 -0.91 9.04
CA ASP A 109 -0.67 -0.58 10.46
C ASP A 109 0.39 0.53 10.65
N GLY A 110 0.87 1.11 9.54
CA GLY A 110 1.77 2.25 9.49
C GLY A 110 3.26 1.98 9.64
N GLN A 111 3.70 0.72 9.58
CA GLN A 111 5.13 0.44 9.47
C GLN A 111 5.68 0.87 8.12
N VAL A 112 6.92 1.37 8.12
CA VAL A 112 7.61 1.78 6.91
C VAL A 112 8.08 0.55 6.12
N ILE A 113 7.72 0.52 4.84
CA ILE A 113 8.25 -0.40 3.84
C ILE A 113 9.39 0.33 3.14
N LEU A 114 10.63 -0.11 3.36
CA LEU A 114 11.81 0.47 2.73
C LEU A 114 12.90 -0.58 2.56
N PHE A 115 13.22 -0.92 1.31
CA PHE A 115 14.33 -1.80 0.96
C PHE A 115 14.68 -1.65 -0.53
N SER A 116 15.87 -2.11 -0.91
CA SER A 116 16.34 -2.12 -2.30
C SER A 116 16.34 -3.53 -2.86
N THR A 117 16.01 -3.66 -4.13
CA THR A 117 16.06 -4.91 -4.89
C THR A 117 16.22 -4.58 -6.37
N PHE A 118 15.89 -5.50 -7.27
CA PHE A 118 15.86 -5.30 -8.71
C PHE A 118 14.67 -6.02 -9.33
N VAL A 119 14.28 -5.59 -10.53
CA VAL A 119 13.32 -6.33 -11.37
C VAL A 119 14.06 -7.45 -12.10
N GLY A 120 13.51 -8.65 -12.11
CA GLY A 120 14.02 -9.80 -12.86
C GLY A 120 13.75 -9.69 -14.36
N PRO A 121 14.35 -10.57 -15.17
CA PRO A 121 14.19 -10.57 -16.63
C PRO A 121 12.73 -10.67 -17.08
N ASN A 122 11.85 -11.32 -16.30
CA ASN A 122 10.44 -11.50 -16.63
C ASN A 122 9.51 -10.61 -15.80
N GLY A 123 10.05 -9.64 -15.06
CA GLY A 123 9.27 -8.68 -14.27
C GLY A 123 9.21 -9.02 -12.77
N GLU A 124 9.94 -10.04 -12.32
CA GLU A 124 9.88 -10.51 -10.95
C GLU A 124 10.52 -9.51 -9.97
N VAL A 125 9.87 -9.22 -8.85
CA VAL A 125 10.40 -8.33 -7.80
C VAL A 125 10.25 -8.97 -6.44
N GLY A 126 11.37 -9.21 -5.76
CA GLY A 126 11.39 -9.89 -4.47
C GLY A 126 11.03 -8.93 -3.35
N VAL A 127 10.11 -9.31 -2.48
CA VAL A 127 9.70 -8.53 -1.32
C VAL A 127 10.20 -9.24 -0.07
N PHE A 128 11.12 -8.62 0.65
CA PHE A 128 11.48 -9.04 1.99
C PHE A 128 11.81 -7.85 2.87
N LYS A 129 11.11 -7.72 3.99
CA LYS A 129 11.38 -6.69 4.98
C LYS A 129 11.02 -7.21 6.37
N THR A 130 11.98 -7.23 7.28
CA THR A 130 11.67 -7.40 8.71
C THR A 130 10.96 -6.16 9.22
N LEU A 131 9.84 -6.33 9.88
CA LEU A 131 9.03 -5.27 10.47
C LEU A 131 9.12 -5.32 12.00
N TYR A 132 8.76 -4.19 12.62
CA TYR A 132 8.70 -3.99 14.06
C TYR A 132 10.08 -4.05 14.75
N THR A 133 10.29 -3.19 15.74
CA THR A 133 11.54 -3.12 16.51
C THR A 133 11.57 -4.10 17.70
N ALA A 134 10.49 -4.86 17.91
CA ALA A 134 10.35 -5.79 19.02
C ALA A 134 11.36 -6.95 18.96
N ALA A 135 11.58 -7.59 20.12
CA ALA A 135 12.47 -8.75 20.26
C ALA A 135 12.10 -9.89 19.29
N ASN A 136 10.79 -10.03 19.00
CA ASN A 136 10.28 -10.83 17.90
C ASN A 136 9.93 -9.88 16.76
N ARG A 137 10.56 -10.05 15.60
CA ARG A 137 10.27 -9.24 14.40
C ARG A 137 9.20 -9.90 13.56
N GLY A 138 8.30 -9.10 13.02
CA GLY A 138 7.40 -9.53 11.97
C GLY A 138 8.05 -9.39 10.61
N SER A 139 7.31 -9.67 9.54
CA SER A 139 7.85 -9.56 8.19
C SER A 139 6.79 -9.25 7.15
N LEU A 140 7.26 -8.64 6.06
CA LEU A 140 6.67 -8.79 4.74
C LEU A 140 7.57 -9.72 3.93
N LEU A 141 6.99 -10.74 3.31
CA LEU A 141 7.69 -11.66 2.43
C LEU A 141 6.80 -12.04 1.25
N GLY A 142 7.30 -11.89 0.03
CA GLY A 142 6.56 -12.28 -1.15
C GLY A 142 7.27 -11.98 -2.45
N THR A 143 6.50 -12.03 -3.53
CA THR A 143 6.99 -11.71 -4.88
C THR A 143 5.93 -10.90 -5.61
N LEU A 144 6.39 -9.85 -6.30
CA LEU A 144 5.61 -9.09 -7.26
C LEU A 144 6.03 -9.51 -8.67
N ASN A 145 5.15 -9.28 -9.63
CA ASN A 145 5.42 -9.49 -11.04
C ASN A 145 4.89 -8.32 -11.86
N ILE A 146 5.78 -7.71 -12.63
CA ILE A 146 5.44 -6.66 -13.59
C ILE A 146 5.13 -7.32 -14.92
N VAL A 147 3.88 -7.27 -15.34
CA VAL A 147 3.46 -7.70 -16.68
C VAL A 147 3.66 -6.54 -17.64
N ALA A 148 4.59 -6.71 -18.59
CA ALA A 148 4.88 -5.70 -19.58
C ALA A 148 3.68 -5.49 -20.52
N GLY A 149 3.18 -4.25 -20.56
CA GLY A 149 2.15 -3.82 -21.48
C GLY A 149 2.74 -3.17 -22.74
N VAL A 150 1.95 -3.11 -23.80
CA VAL A 150 2.27 -2.33 -25.00
C VAL A 150 1.17 -1.27 -25.20
N PRO A 151 1.48 0.03 -25.07
CA PRO A 151 2.78 0.59 -24.67
C PRO A 151 3.07 0.36 -23.17
N ALA A 152 4.32 0.59 -22.73
CA ALA A 152 4.77 0.25 -21.37
C ALA A 152 4.08 1.03 -20.24
N GLU A 153 3.39 2.11 -20.57
CA GLU A 153 2.44 2.81 -19.68
C GLU A 153 1.35 1.86 -19.17
N ASN A 154 1.04 0.80 -19.92
CA ASN A 154 0.08 -0.26 -19.57
C ASN A 154 0.69 -1.40 -18.76
N ASN A 155 1.92 -1.26 -18.26
CA ASN A 155 2.45 -2.25 -17.34
C ASN A 155 1.55 -2.37 -16.11
N LEU A 156 1.19 -3.62 -15.80
CA LEU A 156 0.48 -3.98 -14.58
C LEU A 156 1.45 -4.66 -13.62
N LEU A 157 1.14 -4.55 -12.33
CA LEU A 157 1.86 -5.18 -11.26
C LEU A 157 0.86 -6.02 -10.46
N GLY A 158 1.16 -7.31 -10.38
CA GLY A 158 0.45 -8.27 -9.53
C GLY A 158 1.42 -8.90 -8.53
N GLY A 159 0.90 -9.64 -7.56
CA GLY A 159 1.73 -10.47 -6.69
C GLY A 159 1.04 -10.85 -5.40
N THR A 160 1.75 -11.61 -4.58
CA THR A 160 1.30 -12.00 -3.25
C THR A 160 2.39 -11.71 -2.24
N VAL A 161 2.00 -11.08 -1.14
CA VAL A 161 2.88 -10.74 -0.03
C VAL A 161 2.28 -11.27 1.26
N SER A 162 3.01 -12.13 1.94
CA SER A 162 2.69 -12.56 3.30
C SER A 162 3.09 -11.48 4.31
N TRP A 163 2.24 -11.25 5.30
CA TRP A 163 2.44 -10.27 6.35
C TRP A 163 2.18 -10.87 7.72
N SER A 164 3.15 -10.72 8.60
CA SER A 164 3.03 -11.16 9.99
C SER A 164 3.49 -10.09 10.96
N ARG A 165 2.86 -10.09 12.13
CA ARG A 165 3.24 -9.33 13.31
C ARG A 165 3.22 -10.26 14.51
N PRO A 166 4.37 -10.52 15.16
CA PRO A 166 4.41 -11.44 16.28
C PRO A 166 3.65 -10.90 17.48
N ALA A 167 3.06 -11.82 18.25
CA ALA A 167 2.48 -11.55 19.56
C ALA A 167 3.57 -11.45 20.64
N GLY A 168 3.16 -11.20 21.88
CA GLY A 168 4.04 -11.31 23.05
C GLY A 168 4.94 -10.09 23.27
N LEU A 169 4.49 -8.89 22.88
CA LEU A 169 5.13 -7.66 23.33
C LEU A 169 5.16 -7.61 24.87
N PRO A 170 6.23 -7.07 25.49
CA PRO A 170 6.31 -6.96 26.95
C PRO A 170 5.08 -6.26 27.53
N ALA A 171 4.66 -6.61 28.75
CA ALA A 171 3.52 -5.97 29.41
C ALA A 171 3.66 -4.44 29.49
N THR A 172 4.90 -3.95 29.60
CA THR A 172 5.28 -2.53 29.61
C THR A 172 5.20 -1.83 28.24
N SER A 173 4.97 -2.58 27.16
CA SER A 173 4.84 -2.03 25.81
C SER A 173 3.63 -1.09 25.74
N LYS A 174 3.90 0.13 25.27
CA LYS A 174 2.89 1.17 25.00
C LYS A 174 2.31 1.09 23.60
N GLU A 175 2.62 0.03 22.85
CA GLU A 175 2.03 -0.21 21.54
C GLU A 175 0.52 -0.36 21.66
N ARG A 176 -0.20 0.27 20.73
CA ARG A 176 -1.67 0.30 20.69
C ARG A 176 -2.23 -0.28 19.40
N ILE A 177 -1.41 -0.29 18.35
CA ILE A 177 -1.78 -0.76 17.02
C ILE A 177 -1.47 -2.26 16.99
N TYR A 178 -2.51 -3.09 16.94
CA TYR A 178 -2.39 -4.56 16.86
C TYR A 178 -1.37 -5.16 17.84
N LYS A 179 -1.43 -4.71 19.11
CA LYS A 179 -0.49 -5.13 20.18
C LYS A 179 -0.46 -6.65 20.36
N ASP A 180 -1.60 -7.30 20.17
CA ASP A 180 -1.79 -8.75 20.32
C ASP A 180 -1.12 -9.55 19.18
N GLY A 181 -0.66 -8.88 18.12
CA GLY A 181 -0.06 -9.51 16.94
C GLY A 181 -1.10 -10.12 15.99
N PHE A 182 -0.65 -10.54 14.83
CA PHE A 182 -1.44 -11.24 13.82
C PHE A 182 -0.52 -12.04 12.89
N GLY A 183 -1.05 -13.10 12.29
CA GLY A 183 -0.34 -13.86 11.25
C GLY A 183 0.99 -14.49 11.69
N ALA A 184 1.21 -14.70 12.98
CA ALA A 184 2.43 -15.34 13.49
C ALA A 184 2.50 -16.83 13.14
N ALA A 185 1.38 -17.55 13.28
CA ALA A 185 1.26 -18.95 12.87
C ALA A 185 0.86 -19.08 11.39
N ASN A 186 -0.06 -18.22 10.92
CA ASN A 186 -0.57 -18.22 9.55
C ASN A 186 -0.47 -16.79 8.99
N PRO A 187 0.64 -16.40 8.35
CA PRO A 187 0.82 -15.06 7.80
C PRO A 187 -0.36 -14.62 6.93
N ILE A 188 -0.76 -13.35 7.08
CA ILE A 188 -1.83 -12.77 6.28
C ILE A 188 -1.36 -12.71 4.84
N SER A 189 -2.11 -13.30 3.92
CA SER A 189 -1.84 -13.20 2.49
C SER A 189 -2.46 -11.92 1.93
N LEU A 190 -1.63 -11.01 1.44
CA LEU A 190 -2.05 -9.78 0.77
C LEU A 190 -1.88 -9.92 -0.75
N ALA A 191 -2.82 -9.40 -1.50
CA ALA A 191 -2.64 -9.17 -2.94
C ALA A 191 -1.87 -7.87 -3.14
N ALA A 192 -0.84 -7.91 -3.99
CA ALA A 192 -0.21 -6.71 -4.49
C ALA A 192 -0.85 -6.35 -5.82
N VAL A 193 -1.47 -5.17 -5.90
CA VAL A 193 -2.21 -4.73 -7.08
C VAL A 193 -1.77 -3.33 -7.45
N GLY A 194 -1.38 -3.14 -8.71
CA GLY A 194 -0.93 -1.84 -9.19
C GLY A 194 -0.36 -1.91 -10.60
N GLY A 195 0.53 -0.99 -10.90
CA GLY A 195 1.09 -0.85 -12.24
C GLY A 195 1.92 0.41 -12.40
N ARG A 196 2.23 0.74 -13.65
CA ARG A 196 2.96 1.96 -13.95
C ARG A 196 2.08 3.19 -13.73
N TYR A 197 2.56 4.10 -12.90
CA TYR A 197 1.94 5.40 -12.69
C TYR A 197 2.51 6.40 -13.70
N VAL A 198 1.62 6.98 -14.50
CA VAL A 198 1.96 8.06 -15.44
C VAL A 198 1.29 9.32 -14.93
N ALA A 199 2.10 10.29 -14.51
CA ALA A 199 1.58 11.58 -14.10
C ALA A 199 0.77 12.21 -15.26
N PRO A 200 -0.44 12.72 -14.99
CA PRO A 200 -1.26 13.31 -16.03
C PRO A 200 -0.58 14.56 -16.61
N VAL A 201 -0.66 14.71 -17.93
CA VAL A 201 -0.22 15.90 -18.65
C VAL A 201 -1.45 16.67 -19.10
N SER A 202 -1.45 17.99 -18.90
CA SER A 202 -2.56 18.88 -19.31
C SER A 202 -2.97 18.60 -20.77
N PRO A 203 -4.27 18.49 -21.08
CA PRO A 203 -5.42 18.81 -20.21
C PRO A 203 -5.88 17.66 -19.29
N ASN A 204 -5.25 16.48 -19.35
CA ASN A 204 -5.64 15.34 -18.51
C ASN A 204 -5.37 15.63 -17.03
N VAL A 205 -6.15 14.98 -16.15
CA VAL A 205 -6.04 15.09 -14.70
C VAL A 205 -5.92 13.71 -14.04
N ILE A 206 -5.55 13.70 -12.75
CA ILE A 206 -5.51 12.48 -11.93
C ILE A 206 -6.85 11.74 -11.97
N LEU A 207 -6.82 10.41 -11.81
CA LEU A 207 -7.97 9.51 -11.96
C LEU A 207 -8.60 9.48 -13.37
N GLY A 208 -8.12 10.27 -14.33
CA GLY A 208 -8.65 10.28 -15.70
C GLY A 208 -10.08 10.83 -15.83
N VAL A 209 -10.56 11.59 -14.84
CA VAL A 209 -11.92 12.15 -14.81
C VAL A 209 -12.06 13.38 -15.73
N ASN A 210 -13.31 13.75 -16.04
CA ASN A 210 -13.60 15.01 -16.73
C ASN A 210 -13.51 16.20 -15.75
N PRO A 211 -12.53 17.11 -15.89
CA PRO A 211 -12.34 18.22 -14.96
C PRO A 211 -13.42 19.31 -15.03
N ALA A 212 -14.34 19.23 -16.01
CA ALA A 212 -15.50 20.13 -16.10
C ALA A 212 -16.72 19.64 -15.31
N THR A 213 -16.72 18.37 -14.89
CA THR A 213 -17.80 17.79 -14.10
C THR A 213 -17.54 18.06 -12.61
N PRO A 214 -18.46 18.70 -11.87
CA PRO A 214 -18.34 18.83 -10.42
C PRO A 214 -18.50 17.47 -9.75
N ASP A 215 -17.92 17.33 -8.55
CA ASP A 215 -18.01 16.12 -7.72
C ASP A 215 -17.67 14.83 -8.48
N ASN A 216 -16.64 14.91 -9.32
CA ASN A 216 -16.18 13.85 -10.20
C ASN A 216 -15.28 12.80 -9.52
N ALA A 217 -15.13 12.86 -8.20
CA ALA A 217 -14.44 11.87 -7.39
C ALA A 217 -15.06 11.79 -5.99
N SER A 218 -14.89 10.65 -5.31
CA SER A 218 -15.34 10.44 -3.94
C SER A 218 -14.18 9.93 -3.08
N LEU A 219 -14.07 10.48 -1.87
CA LEU A 219 -13.14 10.04 -0.84
C LEU A 219 -13.95 9.34 0.24
N VAL A 220 -13.72 8.03 0.41
CA VAL A 220 -14.53 7.16 1.26
C VAL A 220 -13.66 6.48 2.31
N PHE A 221 -14.20 6.35 3.52
CA PHE A 221 -13.56 5.71 4.65
C PHE A 221 -14.42 4.57 5.19
N THR A 222 -13.82 3.39 5.33
CA THR A 222 -14.49 2.21 5.89
C THR A 222 -13.61 1.47 6.91
N GLY A 223 -14.24 0.68 7.76
CA GLY A 223 -13.59 -0.09 8.81
C GLY A 223 -13.18 0.75 10.02
N ALA A 224 -12.53 0.08 10.98
CA ALA A 224 -12.09 0.67 12.25
C ALA A 224 -13.19 1.38 13.06
N ASN A 225 -14.48 1.10 12.78
CA ASN A 225 -15.67 1.75 13.33
C ASN A 225 -15.83 3.24 12.95
N VAL A 226 -15.30 3.64 11.78
CA VAL A 226 -15.40 5.03 11.30
C VAL A 226 -16.83 5.40 10.86
N GLU A 227 -17.66 4.40 10.57
CA GLU A 227 -19.03 4.55 10.06
C GLU A 227 -20.07 4.79 11.17
N SER A 228 -19.75 4.39 12.41
CA SER A 228 -20.59 4.62 13.60
C SER A 228 -20.88 6.11 13.88
N PRO A 229 -19.87 7.01 13.88
CA PRO A 229 -20.10 8.43 14.15
C PRO A 229 -20.85 9.15 13.03
N SER A 230 -22.09 9.56 13.27
CA SER A 230 -22.80 10.49 12.36
C SER A 230 -22.41 11.95 12.61
N PRO A 231 -22.13 12.76 11.57
CA PRO A 231 -22.10 12.42 10.12
C PRO A 231 -20.82 11.69 9.70
N SER A 232 -20.86 10.97 8.57
CA SER A 232 -19.68 10.30 7.97
C SER A 232 -18.56 11.30 7.62
N PRO A 233 -17.26 10.90 7.68
CA PRO A 233 -16.15 11.70 7.15
C PRO A 233 -16.01 11.66 5.63
N ASP A 234 -16.78 10.84 4.92
CA ASP A 234 -16.76 10.76 3.45
C ASP A 234 -17.08 12.13 2.83
N VAL A 235 -16.46 12.40 1.67
CA VAL A 235 -16.67 13.66 0.98
C VAL A 235 -16.52 13.49 -0.53
N ASN A 236 -17.47 14.06 -1.28
CA ASN A 236 -17.33 14.20 -2.72
C ASN A 236 -16.40 15.37 -3.03
N VAL A 237 -15.59 15.19 -4.08
CA VAL A 237 -14.48 16.06 -4.42
C VAL A 237 -14.52 16.38 -5.90
N SER A 238 -14.18 17.61 -6.26
CA SER A 238 -13.96 17.98 -7.67
C SER A 238 -12.46 18.00 -7.97
N ILE A 239 -12.01 17.15 -8.90
CA ILE A 239 -10.70 17.25 -9.53
C ILE A 239 -10.85 18.20 -10.73
N ILE A 240 -10.21 19.36 -10.65
CA ILE A 240 -10.27 20.39 -11.68
C ILE A 240 -8.95 20.47 -12.47
N ALA A 241 -8.92 21.36 -13.47
CA ALA A 241 -7.77 21.57 -14.35
C ALA A 241 -6.42 21.67 -13.60
N GLY A 242 -5.41 20.98 -14.13
CA GLY A 242 -4.09 20.86 -13.51
C GLY A 242 -4.06 19.88 -12.33
N SER A 243 -5.03 18.96 -12.23
CA SER A 243 -5.16 18.00 -11.12
C SER A 243 -5.27 18.65 -9.75
N LYS A 244 -5.91 19.82 -9.67
CA LYS A 244 -6.15 20.48 -8.39
C LYS A 244 -7.39 19.87 -7.74
N VAL A 245 -7.32 19.67 -6.43
CA VAL A 245 -8.42 19.17 -5.62
C VAL A 245 -9.22 20.36 -5.10
N SER A 246 -10.53 20.38 -5.36
CA SER A 246 -11.49 21.31 -4.78
C SER A 246 -12.44 20.55 -3.87
N LEU A 247 -12.45 20.94 -2.59
CA LEU A 247 -13.26 20.33 -1.53
C LEU A 247 -14.36 21.30 -1.11
N PRO A 248 -15.51 20.78 -0.64
CA PRO A 248 -16.47 21.60 0.08
C PRO A 248 -15.84 22.24 1.33
N LEU A 249 -16.35 23.42 1.71
CA LEU A 249 -15.85 24.20 2.83
C LEU A 249 -15.77 23.34 4.11
N ALA A 250 -14.60 23.29 4.74
CA ALA A 250 -14.38 22.52 5.96
C ALA A 250 -15.30 22.99 7.09
N GLY A 251 -16.08 22.07 7.66
CA GLY A 251 -17.09 22.34 8.69
C GLY A 251 -18.42 22.83 8.14
N GLY A 252 -18.55 22.97 6.81
CA GLY A 252 -19.83 23.23 6.14
C GLY A 252 -20.70 21.98 6.02
N PRO A 253 -21.96 22.12 5.53
CA PRO A 253 -22.94 21.04 5.46
C PRO A 253 -22.49 19.80 4.68
N LEU A 254 -21.63 19.98 3.66
CA LEU A 254 -21.10 18.91 2.80
C LEU A 254 -19.74 18.38 3.25
N ASN A 255 -19.16 18.91 4.35
CA ASN A 255 -17.87 18.49 4.88
C ASN A 255 -17.80 18.77 6.40
N LEU A 256 -18.75 18.20 7.15
CA LEU A 256 -18.93 18.45 8.58
C LEU A 256 -17.74 17.96 9.41
N ARG A 257 -17.06 16.90 8.96
CA ARG A 257 -15.87 16.30 9.61
C ARG A 257 -14.57 17.00 9.27
N LYS A 258 -14.61 18.12 8.53
CA LYS A 258 -13.43 18.91 8.14
C LYS A 258 -12.39 18.04 7.42
N THR A 259 -12.86 17.08 6.63
CA THR A 259 -12.05 16.20 5.81
C THR A 259 -11.24 17.05 4.83
N SER A 260 -9.92 16.86 4.86
CA SER A 260 -8.97 17.55 3.99
C SER A 260 -8.21 16.53 3.15
N LEU A 261 -8.04 16.78 1.86
CA LEU A 261 -7.37 15.90 0.90
C LEU A 261 -6.26 16.66 0.17
N VAL A 262 -5.08 16.04 0.10
CA VAL A 262 -3.94 16.48 -0.68
C VAL A 262 -3.51 15.34 -1.60
N VAL A 263 -3.41 15.62 -2.89
CA VAL A 263 -2.95 14.65 -3.90
C VAL A 263 -1.80 15.24 -4.70
N SER A 264 -0.70 14.49 -4.83
CA SER A 264 0.41 14.86 -5.71
C SER A 264 0.21 14.25 -7.09
N ALA A 265 -0.18 15.05 -8.09
CA ALA A 265 -0.30 14.56 -9.47
C ALA A 265 1.00 13.97 -10.04
N ALA A 266 2.16 14.43 -9.58
CA ALA A 266 3.45 13.93 -10.04
C ALA A 266 3.79 12.53 -9.51
N LYS A 267 3.30 12.18 -8.31
CA LYS A 267 3.68 10.93 -7.61
C LYS A 267 2.49 10.03 -7.25
N GLY A 268 1.27 10.48 -7.50
CA GLY A 268 0.05 9.80 -7.06
C GLY A 268 -0.12 9.75 -5.53
N THR A 269 0.70 10.44 -4.72
CA THR A 269 0.58 10.34 -3.26
C THR A 269 -0.65 11.04 -2.74
N ILE A 270 -1.40 10.35 -1.87
CA ILE A 270 -2.61 10.82 -1.22
C ILE A 270 -2.32 11.00 0.27
N SER A 271 -2.75 12.12 0.85
CA SER A 271 -2.74 12.32 2.29
C SER A 271 -3.86 13.25 2.73
N GLY A 272 -4.19 13.17 4.01
CA GLY A 272 -5.20 14.04 4.57
C GLY A 272 -5.53 13.73 6.01
N LYS A 273 -6.61 14.35 6.47
CA LYS A 273 -7.16 14.12 7.81
C LYS A 273 -8.64 14.44 7.86
N PHE A 274 -9.33 13.87 8.84
CA PHE A 274 -10.68 14.25 9.24
C PHE A 274 -10.78 14.28 10.77
N THR A 275 -11.87 14.83 11.29
CA THR A 275 -12.10 14.96 12.73
C THR A 275 -13.44 14.35 13.12
N ILE A 276 -13.40 13.33 13.97
CA ILE A 276 -14.59 12.75 14.60
C ILE A 276 -14.75 13.36 16.00
N VAL A 277 -16.00 13.66 16.35
CA VAL A 277 -16.42 14.04 17.71
C VAL A 277 -17.56 13.11 18.10
N GLU A 278 -17.39 12.40 19.21
CA GLU A 278 -18.38 11.50 19.80
C GLU A 278 -18.44 11.68 21.31
N ALA A 279 -19.56 11.31 21.93
CA ALA A 279 -19.67 11.26 23.38
C ALA A 279 -18.72 10.18 23.94
N ASP A 280 -18.12 10.44 25.11
CA ASP A 280 -17.36 9.45 25.86
C ASP A 280 -18.32 8.36 26.38
N PRO A 281 -18.18 7.08 25.98
CA PRO A 281 -19.05 6.01 26.45
C PRO A 281 -19.03 5.82 27.97
N LEU A 282 -17.94 6.21 28.63
CA LEU A 282 -17.77 6.13 30.08
C LEU A 282 -18.17 7.42 30.81
N ASN A 283 -18.36 8.52 30.07
CA ASN A 283 -18.85 9.79 30.61
C ASN A 283 -19.62 10.59 29.55
N PRO A 284 -20.92 10.30 29.33
CA PRO A 284 -21.69 10.89 28.23
C PRO A 284 -21.82 12.42 28.24
N THR A 285 -21.43 13.09 29.33
CA THR A 285 -21.38 14.56 29.42
C THR A 285 -20.15 15.18 28.75
N LYS A 286 -19.17 14.35 28.37
CA LYS A 286 -17.94 14.76 27.71
C LYS A 286 -17.91 14.23 26.28
N ASN A 287 -17.34 15.02 25.38
CA ASN A 287 -17.06 14.59 24.02
C ASN A 287 -15.57 14.29 23.85
N ILE A 288 -15.26 13.21 23.13
CA ILE A 288 -13.92 12.85 22.68
C ILE A 288 -13.76 13.30 21.24
N THR A 289 -12.79 14.18 21.01
CA THR A 289 -12.39 14.61 19.67
C THR A 289 -11.18 13.80 19.21
N ARG A 290 -11.27 13.18 18.04
CA ARG A 290 -10.18 12.41 17.41
C ARG A 290 -9.90 12.98 16.03
N THR A 291 -8.68 13.46 15.83
CA THR A 291 -8.17 13.82 14.50
C THR A 291 -7.45 12.62 13.92
N VAL A 292 -7.92 12.17 12.78
CA VAL A 292 -7.46 10.93 12.13
C VAL A 292 -6.75 11.33 10.86
N ALA A 293 -5.48 10.95 10.75
CA ALA A 293 -4.72 11.11 9.51
C ALA A 293 -4.88 9.85 8.65
N TYR A 294 -4.91 10.06 7.35
CA TYR A 294 -4.94 8.99 6.35
C TYR A 294 -3.92 9.26 5.25
N GLN A 295 -3.54 8.20 4.55
CA GLN A 295 -2.52 8.26 3.50
C GLN A 295 -2.68 7.07 2.55
N GLY A 296 -2.31 7.28 1.29
CA GLY A 296 -2.42 6.28 0.24
C GLY A 296 -1.61 6.64 -1.01
N LEU A 297 -1.81 5.86 -2.06
CA LEU A 297 -1.31 6.12 -3.41
C LEU A 297 -2.46 5.96 -4.41
N ILE A 298 -2.41 6.73 -5.49
CA ILE A 298 -3.08 6.37 -6.73
C ILE A 298 -2.36 5.16 -7.30
N VAL A 299 -3.10 4.07 -7.43
CA VAL A 299 -2.69 2.83 -8.07
C VAL A 299 -3.47 2.68 -9.36
N ARG A 300 -2.92 1.88 -10.28
CA ARG A 300 -3.60 1.53 -11.53
C ARG A 300 -3.67 0.03 -11.62
N ASP A 301 -4.85 -0.53 -11.83
CA ASP A 301 -5.02 -1.95 -12.08
C ASP A 301 -5.83 -2.20 -13.36
N LEU A 302 -6.45 -3.39 -13.47
CA LEU A 302 -7.31 -3.75 -14.59
C LEU A 302 -8.61 -2.93 -14.65
N THR A 303 -9.05 -2.35 -13.53
CA THR A 303 -10.30 -1.58 -13.41
C THR A 303 -10.08 -0.09 -13.71
N GLY A 304 -8.87 0.42 -13.51
CA GLY A 304 -8.52 1.80 -13.80
C GLY A 304 -7.57 2.40 -12.78
N GLN A 305 -7.52 3.73 -12.74
CA GLN A 305 -6.82 4.45 -11.68
C GLN A 305 -7.76 4.69 -10.50
N HIS A 306 -7.30 4.35 -9.31
CA HIS A 306 -8.00 4.63 -8.06
C HIS A 306 -7.00 4.90 -6.95
N GLY A 307 -7.42 5.61 -5.91
CA GLY A 307 -6.65 5.79 -4.70
C GLY A 307 -6.94 4.68 -3.71
N SER A 308 -5.88 4.09 -3.14
CA SER A 308 -5.98 3.08 -2.09
C SER A 308 -4.99 3.42 -0.97
N GLY A 309 -5.40 3.16 0.27
CA GLY A 309 -4.56 3.37 1.44
C GLY A 309 -5.30 3.09 2.74
N TYR A 310 -4.83 3.70 3.82
CA TYR A 310 -5.35 3.42 5.15
C TYR A 310 -5.40 4.66 6.03
N PHE A 311 -6.15 4.53 7.13
CA PHE A 311 -6.13 5.43 8.27
C PHE A 311 -6.03 4.62 9.57
N LEU A 312 -5.62 5.28 10.66
CA LEU A 312 -5.51 4.65 11.98
C LEU A 312 -6.39 5.39 12.98
N LEU A 313 -7.42 4.71 13.48
CA LEU A 313 -8.42 5.28 14.38
C LEU A 313 -8.26 4.72 15.80
N PRO A 314 -7.85 5.56 16.76
CA PRO A 314 -8.02 5.28 18.18
C PRO A 314 -9.48 4.99 18.53
N GLN A 315 -9.73 3.86 19.16
CA GLN A 315 -11.07 3.48 19.59
C GLN A 315 -11.50 4.28 20.81
N LEU A 316 -12.80 4.36 21.06
CA LEU A 316 -13.34 4.97 22.27
C LEU A 316 -13.00 4.10 23.50
N PRO A 317 -12.89 4.69 24.70
CA PRO A 317 -12.79 3.92 25.94
C PRO A 317 -13.96 2.96 26.10
N ALA A 318 -13.66 1.69 26.41
CA ALA A 318 -14.65 0.65 26.65
C ALA A 318 -14.69 0.20 28.12
N VAL A 319 -13.61 0.41 28.88
CA VAL A 319 -13.51 0.06 30.31
C VAL A 319 -12.95 1.19 31.17
N PRO A 320 -13.31 1.28 32.48
CA PRO A 320 -12.77 2.29 33.38
C PRO A 320 -11.23 2.32 33.38
N GLY A 321 -10.67 3.53 33.23
CA GLY A 321 -9.22 3.75 33.14
C GLY A 321 -8.67 3.84 31.72
N GLU A 322 -9.46 3.48 30.70
CA GLU A 322 -9.14 3.81 29.31
C GLU A 322 -9.39 5.29 29.00
N THR A 323 -8.57 5.82 28.10
CA THR A 323 -8.58 7.18 27.57
C THR A 323 -8.21 7.11 26.09
N SER A 324 -8.45 8.18 25.34
CA SER A 324 -8.02 8.27 23.94
C SER A 324 -6.50 8.05 23.73
N ALA A 325 -5.70 8.16 24.80
CA ALA A 325 -4.25 7.95 24.77
C ALA A 325 -3.81 6.48 24.92
N ASN A 326 -4.66 5.58 25.41
CA ASN A 326 -4.29 4.18 25.69
C ASN A 326 -5.27 3.12 25.14
N THR A 327 -6.36 3.51 24.49
CA THR A 327 -7.25 2.58 23.77
C THR A 327 -6.56 1.91 22.58
N LYS A 328 -7.08 0.78 22.12
CA LYS A 328 -6.62 0.14 20.88
C LYS A 328 -6.73 1.11 19.69
N ILE A 329 -5.84 0.96 18.71
CA ILE A 329 -5.92 1.68 17.43
C ILE A 329 -6.17 0.65 16.34
N LEU A 330 -7.25 0.86 15.58
CA LEU A 330 -7.62 0.01 14.45
C LEU A 330 -7.26 0.70 13.14
N SER A 331 -7.00 -0.11 12.11
CA SER A 331 -6.74 0.35 10.75
C SER A 331 -8.00 0.21 9.91
N GLY A 332 -8.37 1.27 9.20
CA GLY A 332 -9.46 1.27 8.25
C GLY A 332 -8.99 1.69 6.86
N LEU A 333 -9.82 1.40 5.87
CA LEU A 333 -9.57 1.62 4.45
C LEU A 333 -9.91 3.06 4.04
N MET A 334 -9.03 3.66 3.25
CA MET A 334 -9.30 4.90 2.54
C MET A 334 -9.27 4.61 1.05
N THR A 335 -10.34 4.95 0.36
CA THR A 335 -10.39 4.89 -1.11
C THR A 335 -10.66 6.28 -1.70
N PHE A 336 -10.13 6.52 -2.90
CA PHE A 336 -10.33 7.75 -3.63
C PHE A 336 -10.61 7.43 -5.09
N ASP A 337 -11.89 7.42 -5.44
CA ASP A 337 -12.41 6.79 -6.66
C ASP A 337 -13.23 7.75 -7.49
N THR A 338 -13.44 7.38 -8.75
CA THR A 338 -14.49 7.99 -9.56
C THR A 338 -15.86 7.49 -9.07
N PRO A 339 -16.91 8.34 -9.03
CA PRO A 339 -18.24 7.96 -8.56
C PRO A 339 -18.88 6.82 -9.37
#